data_AF-A0A8J3Z470-F1
#
_entry.id   AF-A0A8J3Z470-F1
#
_cell.length_a   1.000
_cell.length_b   1.000
_cell.length_c   1.000
_cell.angle_alpha   90.00
_cell.angle_beta   90.00
_cell.angle_gamma   90.00
#
_symmetry.space_group_name_H-M   'P 1'
#
loop_
_entity.id
_entity.type
_entity.pdbx_description
1 polymer ?
#
loop_
_entity_poly.entity_id
_entity_poly.type
_entity_poly.pdbx_seq_one_letter_code
_entity_poly.pdbx_strand_id
1 'polypeptide(L)'
;MSTAADLDRFLDQRPVDLLAFGEPTHGEPAFVRARDELFKRLVARGFRSIAVEFDRVAGLAVDDYVHGRGGEAPTGREKNLAEWMRGYNESRPEGERLSFHGFDAPLEMMSAASPGPYLRVLRDHLPEHRRPAGTEDLDRLVGDDTRWSDPRAQLDAARSVGRTADAVALRTLADDLLTALYVHAPDAHAADWHRARVNGIAALGLLRYHAAAADPAPRYHAAAADPAPGAAADPAPGAVGSAPGAARTSRMLAVRDALMARNILDLRSQETGRILVAAHNRHLQRNPSRWHLAGMDLEWPSAGAIVSAVLKDRYAVIVGSLGSSAALGLGPPADGSFEGALCSRAGHGPLFTQAPQGTTRTDVTPEQQYFPLDAEIQADAIWHVDLFPPAAAALADRIQELPGVESQQSGPELGVPDIAWDDWFFFNGKPGKHPFATIVSHDIPGFDDRSELDRSGVYRLNLDLGRDEFRRLFGYGPEEFKARRDAIDFARFDEFVPHPVYGTQSWASIVNPGPRSAEHVDRLLKHAHTRNHGHSRKGA
;
A
#
# COMPACT_ATOMS: atom_id res chain seq x y z
N MET A 1 -15.76 14.63 12.23
CA MET A 1 -15.54 14.09 13.60
C MET A 1 -14.27 13.24 13.55
N SER A 2 -13.45 13.26 14.61
CA SER A 2 -12.06 12.79 14.61
C SER A 2 -11.91 11.27 14.46
N THR A 3 -11.14 10.86 13.46
CA THR A 3 -10.98 9.46 13.04
C THR A 3 -10.24 8.55 14.01
N ALA A 4 -9.46 9.12 14.94
CA ALA A 4 -8.77 8.35 15.98
C ALA A 4 -9.76 7.79 17.02
N ALA A 5 -10.71 8.62 17.47
CA ALA A 5 -11.70 8.20 18.47
C ALA A 5 -12.65 7.12 17.93
N ASP A 6 -12.91 7.12 16.62
CA ASP A 6 -13.78 6.14 15.98
C ASP A 6 -13.09 4.79 15.81
N LEU A 7 -11.80 4.76 15.45
CA LEU A 7 -11.01 3.53 15.42
C LEU A 7 -10.86 2.92 16.82
N ASP A 8 -10.58 3.74 17.84
CA ASP A 8 -10.48 3.23 19.22
C ASP A 8 -11.80 2.63 19.70
N ARG A 9 -12.91 3.35 19.47
CA ARG A 9 -14.26 2.85 19.79
C ARG A 9 -14.56 1.55 19.04
N PHE A 10 -14.21 1.46 17.77
CA PHE A 10 -14.38 0.25 16.96
C PHE A 10 -13.64 -0.95 17.56
N LEU A 11 -12.38 -0.75 17.96
CA LEU A 11 -11.54 -1.79 18.56
C LEU A 11 -11.93 -2.14 20.01
N ASP A 12 -12.55 -1.23 20.75
CA ASP A 12 -13.05 -1.49 22.11
C ASP A 12 -14.35 -2.29 22.12
N GLN A 13 -15.16 -2.15 21.08
CA GLN A 13 -16.46 -2.82 20.97
C GLN A 13 -16.36 -4.27 20.47
N ARG A 14 -15.18 -4.72 20.01
CA ARG A 14 -15.00 -6.00 19.33
C ARG A 14 -13.67 -6.67 19.71
N PRO A 15 -13.63 -8.00 19.81
CA PRO A 15 -12.40 -8.74 20.11
C PRO A 15 -11.53 -8.91 18.85
N VAL A 16 -11.10 -7.80 18.25
CA VAL A 16 -10.30 -7.81 17.01
C VAL A 16 -8.88 -8.28 17.30
N ASP A 17 -8.52 -9.45 16.80
CA ASP A 17 -7.17 -10.02 16.88
C ASP A 17 -6.36 -9.75 15.60
N LEU A 18 -7.07 -9.65 14.47
CA LEU A 18 -6.54 -9.29 13.16
C LEU A 18 -7.32 -8.10 12.62
N LEU A 19 -6.63 -6.98 12.40
CA LEU A 19 -7.16 -5.84 11.66
C LEU A 19 -6.56 -5.87 10.26
N ALA A 20 -7.38 -6.08 9.25
CA ALA A 20 -7.01 -5.96 7.86
C ALA A 20 -7.16 -4.51 7.38
N PHE A 21 -6.15 -4.02 6.68
CA PHE A 21 -6.09 -2.69 6.08
C PHE A 21 -5.80 -2.83 4.59
N GLY A 22 -6.83 -2.59 3.79
CA GLY A 22 -6.80 -2.72 2.35
C GLY A 22 -6.41 -1.43 1.63
N GLU A 23 -5.77 -1.58 0.47
CA GLU A 23 -5.57 -0.51 -0.50
C GLU A 23 -6.23 -0.85 -1.84
N PRO A 24 -6.78 0.13 -2.59
CA PRO A 24 -7.44 -0.11 -3.87
C PRO A 24 -6.45 -0.15 -5.04
N THR A 25 -5.17 0.08 -4.78
CA THR A 25 -4.08 0.12 -5.76
C THR A 25 -2.74 0.12 -5.03
N HIS A 26 -1.72 -0.50 -5.62
CA HIS A 26 -0.34 -0.41 -5.13
C HIS A 26 0.39 0.86 -5.61
N GLY A 27 -0.18 1.58 -6.58
CA GLY A 27 0.45 2.72 -7.23
C GLY A 27 0.27 4.06 -6.50
N GLU A 28 -0.46 4.10 -5.39
CA GLU A 28 -0.68 5.31 -4.58
C GLU A 28 0.08 5.24 -3.25
N PRO A 29 1.19 5.98 -3.07
CA PRO A 29 2.00 5.97 -1.86
C PRO A 29 1.25 6.41 -0.59
N ALA A 30 0.14 7.15 -0.71
CA ALA A 30 -0.65 7.58 0.44
C ALA A 30 -1.16 6.40 1.29
N PHE A 31 -1.47 5.24 0.69
CA PHE A 31 -1.92 4.06 1.44
C PHE A 31 -0.80 3.42 2.26
N VAL A 32 0.43 3.38 1.74
CA VAL A 32 1.61 2.93 2.49
C VAL A 32 1.82 3.80 3.73
N ARG A 33 1.78 5.13 3.55
CA ARG A 33 1.93 6.06 4.66
C ARG A 33 0.81 5.91 5.68
N ALA A 34 -0.44 5.78 5.22
CA ALA A 34 -1.59 5.57 6.09
C ALA A 34 -1.47 4.27 6.90
N ARG A 35 -1.06 3.16 6.25
CA ARG A 35 -0.78 1.86 6.88
C ARG A 35 0.27 2.01 7.98
N ASP A 36 1.39 2.66 7.68
CA ASP A 36 2.52 2.78 8.63
C ASP A 36 2.12 3.63 9.84
N GLU A 37 1.48 4.78 9.63
CA GLU A 37 0.99 5.63 10.71
C GLU A 37 -0.11 4.96 11.54
N LEU A 38 -0.98 4.18 10.88
CA LEU A 38 -1.97 3.35 11.56
C LEU A 38 -1.27 2.31 12.45
N PHE A 39 -0.29 1.57 11.93
CA PHE A 39 0.43 0.56 12.70
C PHE A 39 1.10 1.15 13.94
N LYS A 40 1.85 2.26 13.76
CA LYS A 40 2.51 2.98 14.86
C LYS A 40 1.54 3.33 16.00
N ARG A 41 0.33 3.77 15.65
CA ARG A 41 -0.74 4.07 16.63
C ARG A 41 -1.27 2.81 17.31
N LEU A 42 -1.50 1.75 16.53
CA LEU A 42 -2.04 0.48 17.01
C LEU A 42 -1.10 -0.26 17.98
N VAL A 43 0.20 0.06 17.98
CA VAL A 43 1.14 -0.47 19.00
C VAL A 43 0.66 -0.16 20.43
N ALA A 44 0.11 1.03 20.68
CA ALA A 44 -0.44 1.37 21.99
C ALA A 44 -1.69 0.54 22.37
N ARG A 45 -2.29 -0.14 21.39
CA ARG A 45 -3.52 -0.95 21.50
C ARG A 45 -3.23 -2.45 21.47
N GLY A 46 -1.98 -2.85 21.72
CA GLY A 46 -1.57 -4.25 21.82
C GLY A 46 -1.30 -4.92 20.47
N PHE A 47 -1.26 -4.16 19.37
CA PHE A 47 -0.72 -4.70 18.13
C PHE A 47 0.79 -4.83 18.26
N ARG A 48 1.31 -6.01 17.94
CA ARG A 48 2.74 -6.34 18.04
C ARG A 48 3.32 -6.80 16.71
N SER A 49 2.49 -7.14 15.75
CA SER A 49 2.98 -7.70 14.49
C SER A 49 2.28 -7.02 13.33
N ILE A 50 3.02 -6.83 12.24
CA ILE A 50 2.46 -6.42 10.96
C ILE A 50 2.74 -7.51 9.93
N ALA A 51 1.70 -7.92 9.21
CA ALA A 51 1.77 -8.83 8.10
C ALA A 51 1.43 -8.07 6.81
N VAL A 52 2.38 -7.94 5.90
CA VAL A 52 2.21 -7.22 4.63
C VAL A 52 2.19 -8.18 3.45
N GLU A 53 1.55 -7.79 2.34
CA GLU A 53 1.55 -8.49 1.05
C GLU A 53 2.97 -8.52 0.46
N PHE A 54 3.77 -9.41 1.00
CA PHE A 54 5.20 -9.59 0.74
C PHE A 54 5.51 -11.07 0.90
N ASP A 55 6.56 -11.55 0.22
CA ASP A 55 7.01 -12.94 0.31
C ASP A 55 7.25 -13.34 1.77
N ARG A 56 6.52 -14.36 2.23
CA ARG A 56 6.57 -14.91 3.60
C ARG A 56 7.98 -15.38 3.99
N VAL A 57 8.72 -15.97 3.05
CA VAL A 57 10.10 -16.44 3.28
C VAL A 57 11.05 -15.25 3.37
N ALA A 58 10.98 -14.32 2.42
CA ALA A 58 11.80 -13.11 2.45
C ALA A 58 11.53 -12.26 3.71
N GLY A 59 10.27 -12.25 4.18
CA GLY A 59 9.87 -11.60 5.42
C GLY A 59 10.60 -12.10 6.66
N LEU A 60 11.15 -13.33 6.67
CA LEU A 60 11.97 -13.83 7.78
C LEU A 60 13.30 -13.07 7.91
N ALA A 61 13.89 -12.64 6.79
CA ALA A 61 15.12 -11.85 6.79
C ALA A 61 14.86 -10.41 7.24
N VAL A 62 13.72 -9.84 6.84
CA VAL A 62 13.28 -8.53 7.31
C VAL A 62 12.98 -8.55 8.81
N ASP A 63 12.35 -9.60 9.31
CA ASP A 63 12.10 -9.75 10.76
C ASP A 63 13.41 -9.83 11.56
N ASP A 64 14.40 -10.59 11.08
CA ASP A 64 15.73 -10.60 11.70
C ASP A 64 16.36 -9.20 11.72
N TYR A 65 16.22 -8.45 10.63
CA TYR A 65 16.71 -7.08 10.55
C TYR A 65 16.01 -6.17 11.57
N VAL A 66 14.68 -6.27 11.69
CA VAL A 66 13.85 -5.52 12.65
C VAL A 66 14.19 -5.88 14.10
N HIS A 67 14.64 -7.10 14.37
CA HIS A 67 15.06 -7.54 15.71
C HIS A 67 16.56 -7.39 15.98
N GLY A 68 17.36 -6.94 15.01
CA GLY A 68 18.81 -6.81 15.15
C GLY A 68 19.56 -8.15 15.22
N ARG A 69 18.99 -9.25 14.72
CA ARG A 69 19.57 -10.60 14.73
C ARG A 69 20.42 -10.93 13.49
N GLY A 70 20.70 -9.93 12.65
CA GLY A 70 21.19 -10.13 11.28
C GLY A 70 20.06 -9.88 10.28
N GLY A 71 20.15 -10.44 9.07
CA GLY A 71 19.12 -10.27 8.04
C GLY A 71 19.29 -9.00 7.19
N GLU A 72 18.41 -8.85 6.21
CA GLU A 72 18.47 -7.79 5.20
C GLU A 72 17.29 -6.83 5.38
N ALA A 73 17.60 -5.52 5.33
CA ALA A 73 16.56 -4.50 5.29
C ALA A 73 15.77 -4.63 3.97
N PRO A 74 14.43 -4.50 4.01
CA PRO A 74 13.65 -4.48 2.79
C PRO A 74 13.94 -3.19 2.02
N THR A 75 13.78 -3.26 0.70
CA THR A 75 13.79 -2.09 -0.18
C THR A 75 12.36 -1.64 -0.48
N GLY A 76 12.19 -0.53 -1.19
CA GLY A 76 10.87 -0.10 -1.66
C GLY A 76 9.92 0.33 -0.52
N ARG A 77 8.67 -0.14 -0.60
CA ARG A 77 7.52 0.36 0.20
C ARG A 77 7.62 0.00 1.69
N GLU A 78 8.40 -1.02 2.04
CA GLU A 78 8.53 -1.56 3.40
C GLU A 78 9.75 -1.00 4.15
N LYS A 79 10.67 -0.32 3.46
CA LYS A 79 11.93 0.17 4.02
C LYS A 79 11.73 1.05 5.26
N ASN A 80 10.97 2.13 5.11
CA ASN A 80 10.79 3.13 6.18
C ASN A 80 10.14 2.52 7.43
N LEU A 81 9.18 1.61 7.23
CA LEU A 81 8.52 0.91 8.32
C LEU A 81 9.50 -0.03 9.04
N ALA A 82 10.27 -0.83 8.32
CA ALA A 82 11.23 -1.75 8.91
C ALA A 82 12.34 -1.01 9.68
N GLU A 83 12.85 0.10 9.14
CA GLU A 83 13.83 0.96 9.83
C GLU A 83 13.25 1.54 11.13
N TRP A 84 12.01 2.03 11.09
CA TRP A 84 11.31 2.51 12.29
C TRP A 84 11.10 1.39 13.33
N MET A 85 10.65 0.21 12.90
CA MET A 85 10.43 -0.94 13.78
C MET A 85 11.74 -1.38 14.45
N ARG A 86 12.85 -1.37 13.71
CA ARG A 86 14.18 -1.67 14.25
C ARG A 86 14.55 -0.69 15.36
N GLY A 87 14.47 0.62 15.10
CA GLY A 87 14.74 1.63 16.12
C GLY A 87 13.79 1.54 17.32
N TYR A 88 12.51 1.21 17.09
CA TYR A 88 11.55 0.96 18.17
C TYR A 88 11.99 -0.23 19.04
N ASN A 89 12.42 -1.33 18.42
CA ASN A 89 12.79 -2.58 19.11
C ASN A 89 14.07 -2.51 19.92
N GLU A 90 15.04 -1.69 19.52
CA GLU A 90 16.35 -1.57 20.17
C GLU A 90 16.25 -1.25 21.67
N SER A 91 15.24 -0.47 22.06
CA SER A 91 15.03 -0.03 23.45
C SER A 91 13.98 -0.85 24.22
N ARG A 92 13.42 -1.90 23.62
CA ARG A 92 12.25 -2.61 24.17
C ARG A 92 12.58 -4.00 24.69
N PRO A 93 11.93 -4.45 25.78
CA PRO A 93 12.00 -5.83 26.24
C PRO A 93 11.35 -6.76 25.20
N GLU A 94 11.74 -8.03 25.18
CA GLU A 94 11.36 -9.01 24.16
C GLU A 94 9.83 -9.09 23.94
N GLY A 95 9.02 -9.10 25.00
CA GLY A 95 7.56 -9.15 24.90
C GLY A 95 6.87 -7.87 24.40
N GLU A 96 7.61 -6.78 24.21
CA GLU A 96 7.11 -5.51 23.64
C GLU A 96 7.63 -5.23 22.23
N ARG A 97 8.56 -6.05 21.74
CA ARG A 97 9.14 -5.87 20.41
C ARG A 97 8.09 -6.15 19.33
N LEU A 98 8.25 -5.46 18.22
CA LEU A 98 7.42 -5.56 17.04
C LEU A 98 8.02 -6.58 16.07
N SER A 99 7.16 -7.38 15.46
CA SER A 99 7.54 -8.38 14.45
C SER A 99 7.00 -8.04 13.08
N PHE A 100 7.81 -8.32 12.06
CA PHE A 100 7.47 -8.08 10.66
C PHE A 100 7.24 -9.41 9.96
N HIS A 101 6.18 -9.48 9.15
CA HIS A 101 5.89 -10.67 8.37
C HIS A 101 5.49 -10.29 6.94
N GLY A 102 6.05 -11.00 5.96
CA GLY A 102 5.33 -11.24 4.71
C GLY A 102 4.28 -12.32 4.95
N PHE A 103 3.20 -12.34 4.17
CA PHE A 103 2.24 -13.45 4.20
C PHE A 103 1.89 -14.01 2.80
N ASP A 104 2.47 -13.46 1.73
CA ASP A 104 2.29 -14.02 0.40
C ASP A 104 3.27 -15.17 0.14
N ALA A 105 2.97 -16.01 -0.84
CA ALA A 105 3.97 -16.89 -1.43
C ALA A 105 4.96 -16.07 -2.29
N PRO A 106 6.11 -16.64 -2.70
CA PRO A 106 7.04 -16.03 -3.65
C PRO A 106 6.46 -15.93 -5.08
N LEU A 107 5.41 -15.12 -5.20
CA LEU A 107 4.58 -14.91 -6.39
C LEU A 107 4.52 -13.41 -6.68
N GLU A 108 4.51 -13.09 -7.97
CA GLU A 108 4.32 -11.76 -8.51
C GLU A 108 3.23 -11.80 -9.58
N MET A 109 2.73 -10.63 -10.00
CA MET A 109 1.62 -10.54 -10.97
C MET A 109 1.83 -11.41 -12.23
N MET A 110 3.06 -11.49 -12.75
CA MET A 110 3.41 -12.25 -13.95
C MET A 110 4.60 -13.19 -13.75
N SER A 111 5.05 -13.41 -12.51
CA SER A 111 6.12 -14.37 -12.20
C SER A 111 5.78 -15.24 -10.99
N ALA A 112 6.32 -16.46 -10.96
CA ALA A 112 6.23 -17.36 -9.82
C ALA A 112 7.61 -17.98 -9.62
N ALA A 113 8.15 -17.94 -8.40
CA ALA A 113 9.48 -18.48 -8.15
C ALA A 113 9.54 -20.00 -8.37
N SER A 114 10.77 -20.50 -8.58
CA SER A 114 11.03 -21.93 -8.51
C SER A 114 10.85 -22.44 -7.07
N PRO A 115 10.25 -23.63 -6.87
CA PRO A 115 10.22 -24.27 -5.56
C PRO A 115 11.60 -24.80 -5.10
N GLY A 116 12.56 -24.94 -6.02
CA GLY A 116 13.87 -25.57 -5.77
C GLY A 116 14.66 -25.00 -4.61
N PRO A 117 14.94 -23.68 -4.56
CA PRO A 117 15.68 -23.05 -3.46
C PRO A 117 15.07 -23.35 -2.08
N TYR A 118 13.75 -23.24 -1.96
CA TYR A 118 13.03 -23.48 -0.71
C TYR A 118 13.05 -24.96 -0.29
N LEU A 119 12.96 -25.89 -1.25
CA LEU A 119 13.08 -27.32 -0.99
C LEU A 119 14.48 -27.72 -0.52
N ARG A 120 15.53 -27.09 -1.06
CA ARG A 120 16.91 -27.32 -0.62
C ARG A 120 17.12 -26.88 0.83
N VAL A 121 16.57 -25.71 1.22
CA VAL A 121 16.59 -25.26 2.62
C VAL A 121 15.91 -26.29 3.54
N LEU A 122 14.73 -26.80 3.15
CA LEU A 122 14.02 -27.83 3.92
C LEU A 122 14.83 -29.13 4.02
N ARG A 123 15.39 -29.61 2.89
CA ARG A 123 16.23 -30.81 2.83
C ARG A 123 17.46 -30.67 3.73
N ASP A 124 18.14 -29.55 3.66
CA ASP A 124 19.43 -29.33 4.31
C ASP A 124 19.28 -29.15 5.82
N HIS A 125 18.10 -28.74 6.29
CA HIS A 125 17.75 -28.77 7.72
C HIS A 125 17.64 -30.20 8.28
N LEU A 126 17.28 -31.18 7.46
CA LEU A 126 17.15 -32.57 7.87
C LEU A 126 18.51 -33.29 7.76
N PRO A 127 18.98 -33.96 8.84
CA PRO A 127 20.14 -34.85 8.76
C PRO A 127 19.96 -35.93 7.70
N GLU A 128 21.02 -36.31 7.00
CA GLU A 128 20.94 -37.23 5.85
C GLU A 128 20.19 -38.53 6.16
N HIS A 129 20.49 -39.17 7.30
CA HIS A 129 19.83 -40.40 7.76
C HIS A 129 18.34 -40.25 8.14
N ARG A 130 17.83 -39.01 8.19
CA ARG A 130 16.44 -38.66 8.51
C ARG A 130 15.66 -38.17 7.29
N ARG A 131 16.29 -38.10 6.12
CA ARG A 131 15.61 -37.68 4.88
C ARG A 131 14.75 -38.83 4.34
N PRO A 132 13.56 -38.54 3.81
CA PRO A 132 12.73 -39.55 3.17
C PRO A 132 13.40 -40.11 1.91
N ALA A 133 13.04 -41.32 1.51
CA ALA A 133 13.50 -41.92 0.26
C ALA A 133 13.11 -41.04 -0.96
N GLY A 134 13.98 -40.97 -1.97
CA GLY A 134 13.78 -40.11 -3.14
C GLY A 134 14.27 -38.68 -2.94
N THR A 135 14.81 -38.32 -1.78
CA THR A 135 15.44 -37.00 -1.56
C THR A 135 16.68 -36.80 -2.44
N GLU A 136 17.37 -37.87 -2.77
CA GLU A 136 18.51 -37.90 -3.70
C GLU A 136 18.13 -37.43 -5.12
N ASP A 137 16.86 -37.53 -5.49
CA ASP A 137 16.33 -37.12 -6.79
C ASP A 137 15.89 -35.65 -6.83
N LEU A 138 15.93 -34.91 -5.71
CA LEU A 138 15.36 -33.56 -5.61
C LEU A 138 15.88 -32.63 -6.71
N ASP A 139 17.20 -32.53 -6.88
CA ASP A 139 17.79 -31.61 -7.86
C ASP A 139 17.49 -32.04 -9.31
N ARG A 140 17.38 -33.35 -9.57
CA ARG A 140 16.93 -33.88 -10.87
C ARG A 140 15.47 -33.52 -11.16
N LEU A 141 14.59 -33.66 -10.17
CA LEU A 141 13.16 -33.38 -10.28
C LEU A 141 12.86 -31.88 -10.42
N VAL A 142 13.61 -31.02 -9.71
CA VAL A 142 13.54 -29.57 -9.88
C VAL A 142 13.97 -29.21 -11.31
N GLY A 143 15.10 -29.76 -11.76
CA GLY A 143 15.73 -29.42 -13.03
C GLY A 143 16.29 -28.00 -13.03
N ASP A 144 16.30 -27.37 -14.20
CA ASP A 144 16.63 -25.95 -14.31
C ASP A 144 15.56 -25.09 -13.61
N ASP A 145 15.96 -24.34 -12.58
CA ASP A 145 15.07 -23.46 -11.81
C ASP A 145 14.35 -22.43 -12.71
N THR A 146 14.97 -22.00 -13.82
CA THR A 146 14.37 -21.01 -14.74
C THR A 146 13.11 -21.50 -15.46
N ARG A 147 12.92 -22.82 -15.58
CA ARG A 147 11.74 -23.41 -16.22
C ARG A 147 10.45 -23.16 -15.45
N TRP A 148 10.55 -22.93 -14.14
CA TRP A 148 9.42 -22.63 -13.27
C TRP A 148 8.99 -21.17 -13.38
N SER A 149 9.94 -20.27 -13.66
CA SER A 149 9.73 -18.82 -13.65
C SER A 149 9.38 -18.24 -15.03
N ASP A 150 8.96 -19.06 -16.02
CA ASP A 150 8.54 -18.55 -17.33
C ASP A 150 7.26 -17.71 -17.20
N PRO A 151 7.28 -16.38 -17.45
CA PRO A 151 6.09 -15.53 -17.30
C PRO A 151 4.92 -15.96 -18.19
N ARG A 152 5.22 -16.59 -19.34
CA ARG A 152 4.20 -17.06 -20.28
C ARG A 152 3.41 -18.24 -19.72
N ALA A 153 3.96 -18.96 -18.74
CA ALA A 153 3.28 -20.03 -18.03
C ALA A 153 2.04 -19.55 -17.26
N GLN A 154 1.87 -18.24 -17.05
CA GLN A 154 0.64 -17.69 -16.47
C GLN A 154 -0.46 -17.49 -17.50
N LEU A 155 -0.11 -17.29 -18.77
CA LEU A 155 -1.06 -17.06 -19.86
C LEU A 155 -1.37 -18.33 -20.66
N ASP A 156 -0.44 -19.28 -20.69
CA ASP A 156 -0.53 -20.51 -21.47
C ASP A 156 -0.26 -21.73 -20.58
N ALA A 157 -1.27 -22.58 -20.40
CA ALA A 157 -1.17 -23.77 -19.57
C ALA A 157 -0.09 -24.75 -20.07
N ALA A 158 0.12 -24.84 -21.38
CA ALA A 158 1.08 -25.77 -21.97
C ALA A 158 2.54 -25.36 -21.69
N ARG A 159 2.78 -24.11 -21.29
CA ARG A 159 4.11 -23.61 -20.90
C ARG A 159 4.45 -23.94 -19.46
N SER A 160 3.47 -24.21 -18.60
CA SER A 160 3.73 -24.51 -17.19
C SER A 160 4.15 -25.96 -16.99
N VAL A 161 5.23 -26.17 -16.25
CA VAL A 161 5.75 -27.52 -15.92
C VAL A 161 4.99 -28.20 -14.78
N GLY A 162 4.05 -27.52 -14.12
CA GLY A 162 3.49 -27.94 -12.82
C GLY A 162 2.69 -29.25 -12.81
N ARG A 163 2.37 -29.81 -13.98
CA ARG A 163 1.71 -31.12 -14.14
C ARG A 163 2.56 -32.19 -14.83
N THR A 164 3.83 -31.91 -15.08
CA THR A 164 4.78 -32.92 -15.54
C THR A 164 4.95 -34.03 -14.49
N ALA A 165 5.40 -35.22 -14.90
CA ALA A 165 5.67 -36.32 -13.97
C ALA A 165 6.67 -35.90 -12.88
N ASP A 166 7.72 -35.15 -13.25
CA ASP A 166 8.69 -34.63 -12.28
C ASP A 166 8.05 -33.66 -11.29
N ALA A 167 7.18 -32.75 -11.72
CA ALA A 167 6.48 -31.82 -10.82
C ALA A 167 5.48 -32.52 -9.89
N VAL A 168 4.88 -33.63 -10.32
CA VAL A 168 4.02 -34.48 -9.48
C VAL A 168 4.85 -35.23 -8.44
N ALA A 169 5.96 -35.83 -8.84
CA ALA A 169 6.90 -36.49 -7.92
C ALA A 169 7.47 -35.49 -6.91
N LEU A 170 7.86 -34.29 -7.36
CA LEU A 170 8.38 -33.23 -6.51
C LEU A 170 7.37 -32.74 -5.47
N ARG A 171 6.07 -32.72 -5.79
CA ARG A 171 5.00 -32.44 -4.81
C ARG A 171 4.90 -33.50 -3.72
N THR A 172 5.05 -34.76 -4.09
CA THR A 172 5.03 -35.87 -3.14
C THR A 172 6.25 -35.79 -2.23
N LEU A 173 7.44 -35.61 -2.80
CA LEU A 173 8.69 -35.43 -2.05
C LEU A 173 8.64 -34.21 -1.12
N ALA A 174 8.07 -33.09 -1.56
CA ALA A 174 7.90 -31.89 -0.72
C ALA A 174 7.01 -32.16 0.50
N ASP A 175 5.95 -32.94 0.34
CA ASP A 175 5.05 -33.35 1.43
C ASP A 175 5.74 -34.33 2.39
N ASP A 176 6.51 -35.29 1.86
CA ASP A 176 7.31 -36.23 2.65
C ASP A 176 8.39 -35.51 3.47
N LEU A 177 9.09 -34.54 2.87
CA LEU A 177 10.10 -33.72 3.55
C LEU A 177 9.47 -32.86 4.66
N LEU A 178 8.29 -32.27 4.42
CA LEU A 178 7.54 -31.56 5.45
C LEU A 178 7.12 -32.51 6.57
N THR A 179 6.65 -33.71 6.25
CA THR A 179 6.28 -34.72 7.26
C THR A 179 7.50 -35.11 8.11
N ALA A 180 8.64 -35.37 7.48
CA ALA A 180 9.90 -35.66 8.18
C ALA A 180 10.30 -34.51 9.13
N LEU A 181 10.13 -33.25 8.71
CA LEU A 181 10.36 -32.08 9.57
C LEU A 181 9.50 -32.11 10.84
N TYR A 182 8.23 -32.53 10.77
CA TYR A 182 7.37 -32.66 11.95
C TYR A 182 7.73 -33.85 12.83
N VAL A 183 8.07 -34.99 12.23
CA VAL A 183 8.52 -36.19 12.98
C VAL A 183 9.73 -35.86 13.85
N HIS A 184 10.60 -34.96 13.39
CA HIS A 184 11.82 -34.57 14.08
C HIS A 184 11.73 -33.25 14.85
N ALA A 185 10.53 -32.65 14.95
CA ALA A 185 10.33 -31.39 15.67
C ALA A 185 10.80 -31.42 17.14
N PRO A 186 10.65 -32.51 17.92
CA PRO A 186 11.09 -32.54 19.33
C PRO A 186 12.60 -32.38 19.52
N ASP A 187 13.40 -32.76 18.52
CA ASP A 187 14.87 -32.72 18.58
C ASP A 187 15.45 -31.40 18.01
N ALA A 188 14.61 -30.54 17.43
CA ALA A 188 15.04 -29.39 16.64
C ALA A 188 15.09 -28.09 17.44
N HIS A 189 16.04 -27.22 17.11
CA HIS A 189 16.03 -25.84 17.60
C HIS A 189 14.85 -25.07 16.99
N ALA A 190 14.02 -24.46 17.83
CA ALA A 190 12.70 -23.94 17.44
C ALA A 190 12.75 -22.92 16.29
N ALA A 191 13.74 -22.02 16.30
CA ALA A 191 13.88 -20.99 15.26
C ALA A 191 14.26 -21.59 13.90
N ASP A 192 15.19 -22.53 13.87
CA ASP A 192 15.65 -23.18 12.63
C ASP A 192 14.55 -24.07 12.06
N TRP A 193 13.84 -24.79 12.94
CA TRP A 193 12.67 -25.58 12.56
C TRP A 193 11.57 -24.70 11.95
N HIS A 194 11.30 -23.53 12.55
CA HIS A 194 10.32 -22.59 12.02
C HIS A 194 10.70 -22.09 10.61
N ARG A 195 11.97 -21.74 10.39
CA ARG A 195 12.46 -21.33 9.06
C ARG A 195 12.33 -22.44 8.02
N ALA A 196 12.72 -23.67 8.37
CA ALA A 196 12.56 -24.83 7.49
C ALA A 196 11.09 -25.11 7.16
N ARG A 197 10.20 -24.98 8.15
CA ARG A 197 8.75 -25.11 7.96
C ARG A 197 8.20 -24.06 6.99
N VAL A 198 8.56 -22.79 7.18
CA VAL A 198 8.11 -21.69 6.30
C VAL A 198 8.58 -21.92 4.86
N ASN A 199 9.84 -22.34 4.66
CA ASN A 199 10.37 -22.68 3.34
C ASN A 199 9.62 -23.87 2.71
N GLY A 200 9.39 -24.94 3.47
CA GLY A 200 8.65 -26.11 2.97
C GLY A 200 7.20 -25.78 2.60
N ILE A 201 6.52 -24.96 3.39
CA ILE A 201 5.16 -24.49 3.09
C ILE A 201 5.13 -23.65 1.81
N ALA A 202 6.10 -22.74 1.65
CA ALA A 202 6.23 -21.93 0.44
C ALA A 202 6.50 -22.81 -0.79
N ALA A 203 7.43 -23.75 -0.70
CA ALA A 203 7.73 -24.70 -1.79
C ALA A 203 6.50 -25.50 -2.22
N LEU A 204 5.79 -26.11 -1.27
CA LEU A 204 4.60 -26.90 -1.56
C LEU A 204 3.47 -26.02 -2.13
N GLY A 205 3.36 -24.77 -1.67
CA GLY A 205 2.45 -23.76 -2.21
C GLY A 205 2.76 -23.42 -3.66
N LEU A 206 4.03 -23.10 -3.98
CA LEU A 206 4.50 -22.83 -5.33
C LEU A 206 4.21 -24.01 -6.26
N LEU A 207 4.48 -25.24 -5.82
CA LEU A 207 4.17 -26.44 -6.61
C LEU A 207 2.67 -26.59 -6.90
N ARG A 208 1.80 -26.26 -5.95
CA ARG A 208 0.33 -26.26 -6.14
C ARG A 208 -0.10 -25.14 -7.10
N TYR A 209 0.51 -23.96 -7.01
CA TYR A 209 0.27 -22.85 -7.92
C TYR A 209 0.68 -23.22 -9.35
N HIS A 210 1.88 -23.78 -9.55
CA HIS A 210 2.33 -24.27 -10.85
C HIS A 210 1.42 -25.37 -11.39
N ALA A 211 0.92 -26.28 -10.54
CA ALA A 211 -0.03 -27.30 -10.97
C ALA A 211 -1.38 -26.70 -11.43
N ALA A 212 -1.84 -25.60 -10.82
CA ALA A 212 -3.00 -24.85 -11.27
C ALA A 212 -2.71 -24.09 -12.58
N ALA A 213 -1.51 -23.51 -12.72
CA ALA A 213 -1.07 -22.87 -13.94
C ALA A 213 -0.94 -23.85 -15.12
N ALA A 214 -0.64 -25.12 -14.87
CA ALA A 214 -0.58 -26.15 -15.91
C ALA A 214 -1.93 -26.83 -16.20
N ASP A 215 -3.03 -26.42 -15.58
CA ASP A 215 -4.35 -27.04 -15.78
C ASP A 215 -4.91 -26.70 -17.18
N PRO A 216 -5.05 -27.67 -18.10
CA PRO A 216 -5.53 -27.41 -19.46
C PRO A 216 -7.07 -27.30 -19.52
N ALA A 217 -7.79 -27.48 -18.40
CA ALA A 217 -9.24 -27.58 -18.37
C ALA A 217 -9.93 -26.40 -19.08
N PRO A 218 -10.68 -26.66 -20.16
CA PRO A 218 -11.53 -25.66 -20.77
C PRO A 218 -12.88 -25.60 -20.04
N ARG A 219 -13.21 -24.39 -19.59
CA ARG A 219 -14.56 -23.86 -19.35
C ARG A 219 -15.31 -24.27 -18.07
N TYR A 220 -15.89 -23.21 -17.51
CA TYR A 220 -16.90 -23.12 -16.47
C TYR A 220 -18.04 -24.14 -16.68
N HIS A 221 -18.18 -25.12 -15.80
CA HIS A 221 -19.50 -25.55 -15.37
C HIS A 221 -19.69 -24.90 -14.01
N ALA A 222 -20.41 -23.77 -13.96
CA ALA A 222 -21.13 -23.45 -12.74
C ALA A 222 -21.88 -24.71 -12.36
N ALA A 223 -21.71 -25.15 -11.12
CA ALA A 223 -22.64 -26.07 -10.52
C ALA A 223 -24.02 -25.43 -10.67
N ALA A 224 -24.80 -25.88 -11.66
CA ALA A 224 -26.23 -25.68 -11.63
C ALA A 224 -26.66 -26.34 -10.33
N ALA A 225 -27.07 -25.53 -9.36
CA ALA A 225 -27.99 -26.02 -8.34
C ALA A 225 -29.10 -26.71 -9.13
N ASP A 226 -29.30 -28.01 -8.86
CA ASP A 226 -30.32 -28.82 -9.50
C ASP A 226 -31.65 -28.04 -9.48
N PRO A 227 -32.18 -27.57 -10.62
CA PRO A 227 -33.45 -26.89 -10.60
C PRO A 227 -34.49 -27.94 -10.24
N ALA A 228 -35.35 -27.61 -9.27
CA ALA A 228 -36.52 -28.42 -8.96
C ALA A 228 -37.26 -28.78 -10.26
N PRO A 229 -37.68 -30.04 -10.45
CA PRO A 229 -38.22 -30.50 -11.72
C PRO A 229 -39.52 -29.74 -12.04
N GLY A 230 -39.50 -28.93 -13.11
CA GLY A 230 -40.71 -28.31 -13.66
C GLY A 230 -40.62 -26.90 -14.28
N ALA A 231 -39.47 -26.20 -14.22
CA ALA A 231 -39.37 -24.88 -14.84
C ALA A 231 -38.90 -24.97 -16.30
N ALA A 232 -39.76 -24.57 -17.24
CA ALA A 232 -39.45 -24.49 -18.66
C ALA A 232 -38.26 -23.56 -18.92
N ALA A 233 -37.32 -24.05 -19.72
CA ALA A 233 -36.09 -23.35 -20.08
C ALA A 233 -36.34 -22.44 -21.29
N ASP A 234 -36.21 -21.13 -21.08
CA ASP A 234 -35.65 -20.23 -22.08
C ASP A 234 -34.50 -19.48 -21.40
N PRO A 235 -33.23 -19.66 -21.83
CA PRO A 235 -32.14 -18.87 -21.29
C PRO A 235 -32.25 -17.43 -21.81
N ALA A 236 -32.23 -16.47 -20.89
CA ALA A 236 -32.16 -15.05 -21.24
C ALA A 236 -30.90 -14.78 -22.11
N PRO A 237 -30.99 -13.94 -23.16
CA PRO A 237 -29.85 -13.59 -23.98
C PRO A 237 -28.97 -12.61 -23.19
N GLY A 238 -27.82 -13.07 -22.70
CA GLY A 238 -26.88 -12.20 -21.96
C GLY A 238 -25.68 -12.87 -21.29
N ALA A 239 -25.65 -14.20 -21.14
CA ALA A 239 -24.48 -14.89 -20.59
C ALA A 239 -23.38 -15.03 -21.66
N VAL A 240 -22.58 -13.97 -21.86
CA VAL A 240 -21.33 -14.06 -22.61
C VAL A 240 -20.42 -15.01 -21.83
N GLY A 241 -20.19 -16.20 -22.36
CA GLY A 241 -19.30 -17.17 -21.71
C GLY A 241 -17.91 -16.58 -21.53
N SER A 242 -17.39 -16.60 -20.30
CA SER A 242 -16.04 -16.12 -19.96
C SER A 242 -14.99 -16.66 -20.93
N ALA A 243 -14.00 -15.84 -21.31
CA ALA A 243 -12.96 -16.24 -22.26
C ALA A 243 -12.25 -17.56 -21.85
N PRO A 244 -11.77 -18.36 -22.84
CA PRO A 244 -10.96 -19.54 -22.56
C PRO A 244 -9.78 -19.20 -21.64
N GLY A 245 -9.71 -19.82 -20.46
CA GLY A 245 -8.68 -19.54 -19.45
C GLY A 245 -9.19 -18.96 -18.14
N ALA A 246 -10.40 -18.37 -18.09
CA ALA A 246 -10.94 -17.74 -16.88
C ALA A 246 -10.98 -18.68 -15.65
N ALA A 247 -11.40 -19.93 -15.85
CA ALA A 247 -11.44 -20.95 -14.78
C ALA A 247 -10.05 -21.29 -14.24
N ARG A 248 -9.05 -21.36 -15.13
CA ARG A 248 -7.65 -21.62 -14.78
C ARG A 248 -7.05 -20.46 -14.01
N THR A 249 -7.21 -19.23 -14.51
CA THR A 249 -6.73 -18.01 -13.84
C THR A 249 -7.41 -17.83 -12.48
N SER A 250 -8.72 -18.05 -12.40
CA SER A 250 -9.45 -18.04 -11.12
C SER A 250 -8.92 -19.09 -10.14
N ARG A 251 -8.58 -20.30 -10.62
CA ARG A 251 -7.95 -21.35 -9.80
C ARG A 251 -6.57 -20.94 -9.31
N MET A 252 -5.75 -20.29 -10.15
CA MET A 252 -4.44 -19.78 -9.76
C MET A 252 -4.56 -18.72 -8.64
N LEU A 253 -5.48 -17.75 -8.81
CA LEU A 253 -5.78 -16.73 -7.80
C LEU A 253 -6.30 -17.36 -6.50
N ALA A 254 -7.22 -18.32 -6.59
CA ALA A 254 -7.72 -19.07 -5.44
C ALA A 254 -6.60 -19.81 -4.68
N VAL A 255 -5.63 -20.39 -5.40
CA VAL A 255 -4.48 -21.05 -4.77
C VAL A 255 -3.58 -20.03 -4.07
N ARG A 256 -3.28 -18.89 -4.69
CA ARG A 256 -2.50 -17.82 -4.05
C ARG A 256 -3.18 -17.32 -2.77
N ASP A 257 -4.46 -16.97 -2.83
CA ASP A 257 -5.20 -16.46 -1.68
C ASP A 257 -5.40 -17.53 -0.58
N ALA A 258 -5.51 -18.81 -0.93
CA ALA A 258 -5.51 -19.89 0.05
C ALA A 258 -4.15 -20.03 0.77
N LEU A 259 -3.03 -19.79 0.08
CA LEU A 259 -1.70 -19.76 0.69
C LEU A 259 -1.54 -18.53 1.60
N MET A 260 -1.99 -17.36 1.15
CA MET A 260 -2.04 -16.14 1.95
C MET A 260 -2.86 -16.34 3.23
N ALA A 261 -4.08 -16.88 3.11
CA ALA A 261 -4.93 -17.18 4.25
C ALA A 261 -4.29 -18.17 5.23
N ARG A 262 -3.66 -19.24 4.73
CA ARG A 262 -2.89 -20.18 5.56
C ARG A 262 -1.79 -19.46 6.33
N ASN A 263 -1.01 -18.62 5.65
CA ASN A 263 0.08 -17.88 6.29
C ASN A 263 -0.45 -16.91 7.36
N ILE A 264 -1.56 -16.20 7.11
CA ILE A 264 -2.20 -15.33 8.10
C ILE A 264 -2.67 -16.12 9.34
N LEU A 265 -3.30 -17.27 9.13
CA LEU A 265 -3.79 -18.12 10.23
C LEU A 265 -2.63 -18.74 11.03
N ASP A 266 -1.56 -19.16 10.35
CA ASP A 266 -0.33 -19.62 10.97
C ASP A 266 0.28 -18.51 11.85
N LEU A 267 0.38 -17.27 11.34
CA LEU A 267 0.86 -16.11 12.10
C LEU A 267 -0.01 -15.85 13.33
N ARG A 268 -1.33 -15.84 13.19
CA ARG A 268 -2.25 -15.67 14.32
C ARG A 268 -2.08 -16.76 15.39
N SER A 269 -1.70 -17.98 15.01
CA SER A 269 -1.44 -19.06 15.98
C SER A 269 -0.11 -18.90 16.74
N GLN A 270 0.84 -18.14 16.19
CA GLN A 270 2.19 -17.95 16.74
C GLN A 270 2.32 -16.64 17.53
N GLU A 271 1.69 -15.58 17.05
CA GLU A 271 1.76 -14.25 17.64
C GLU A 271 0.86 -14.16 18.88
N THR A 272 1.38 -13.52 19.92
CA THR A 272 0.65 -13.27 21.18
C THR A 272 -0.12 -11.95 21.13
N GLY A 273 0.44 -10.92 20.49
CA GLY A 273 -0.21 -9.63 20.28
C GLY A 273 -1.24 -9.64 19.15
N ARG A 274 -1.91 -8.51 18.92
CA ARG A 274 -2.78 -8.31 17.74
C ARG A 274 -1.92 -8.07 16.49
N ILE A 275 -2.45 -8.41 15.32
CA ILE A 275 -1.74 -8.28 14.04
C ILE A 275 -2.48 -7.31 13.12
N LEU A 276 -1.74 -6.36 12.54
CA LEU A 276 -2.22 -5.57 11.40
C LEU A 276 -1.86 -6.32 10.12
N VAL A 277 -2.84 -6.64 9.29
CA VAL A 277 -2.64 -7.29 7.98
C VAL A 277 -2.86 -6.23 6.89
N ALA A 278 -1.90 -6.02 5.99
CA ALA A 278 -2.01 -4.99 4.95
C ALA A 278 -1.74 -5.55 3.55
N ALA A 279 -2.65 -5.29 2.62
CA ALA A 279 -2.67 -5.87 1.28
C ALA A 279 -3.61 -5.10 0.35
N HIS A 280 -3.68 -5.50 -0.90
CA HIS A 280 -4.76 -5.07 -1.78
C HIS A 280 -6.15 -5.44 -1.23
N ASN A 281 -7.17 -4.58 -1.45
CA ASN A 281 -8.55 -4.78 -1.01
C ASN A 281 -9.09 -6.18 -1.35
N ARG A 282 -8.83 -6.64 -2.57
CA ARG A 282 -9.29 -7.95 -3.08
C ARG A 282 -8.67 -9.14 -2.37
N HIS A 283 -7.55 -8.98 -1.66
CA HIS A 283 -7.02 -10.07 -0.83
C HIS A 283 -7.69 -10.09 0.56
N LEU A 284 -8.29 -8.99 1.01
CA LEU A 284 -8.75 -8.82 2.40
C LEU A 284 -10.28 -8.75 2.56
N GLN A 285 -11.04 -8.50 1.50
CA GLN A 285 -12.51 -8.45 1.59
C GLN A 285 -13.13 -9.78 2.03
N ARG A 286 -14.31 -9.75 2.66
CA ARG A 286 -14.99 -10.96 3.18
C ARG A 286 -15.72 -11.78 2.13
N ASN A 287 -16.13 -11.15 1.05
CA ASN A 287 -16.79 -11.78 -0.09
C ASN A 287 -15.75 -12.34 -1.07
N PRO A 288 -16.14 -13.31 -1.93
CA PRO A 288 -15.32 -13.70 -3.07
C PRO A 288 -14.87 -12.47 -3.88
N SER A 289 -13.62 -12.50 -4.30
CA SER A 289 -13.05 -11.46 -5.14
C SER A 289 -13.40 -11.69 -6.59
N ARG A 290 -13.62 -10.58 -7.30
CA ARG A 290 -13.94 -10.57 -8.72
C ARG A 290 -13.02 -9.64 -9.49
N TRP A 291 -12.69 -10.03 -10.72
CA TRP A 291 -11.88 -9.22 -11.60
C TRP A 291 -12.22 -9.48 -13.06
N HIS A 292 -12.63 -8.42 -13.77
CA HIS A 292 -12.66 -8.43 -15.22
C HIS A 292 -11.27 -8.10 -15.78
N LEU A 293 -10.61 -9.06 -16.42
CA LEU A 293 -9.25 -8.92 -16.95
C LEU A 293 -9.13 -9.59 -18.32
N ALA A 294 -8.69 -8.84 -19.34
CA ALA A 294 -8.46 -9.36 -20.68
C ALA A 294 -9.64 -10.18 -21.26
N GLY A 295 -10.88 -9.73 -21.00
CA GLY A 295 -12.11 -10.43 -21.43
C GLY A 295 -12.47 -11.67 -20.60
N MET A 296 -11.77 -11.93 -19.49
CA MET A 296 -12.13 -12.96 -18.51
C MET A 296 -12.85 -12.34 -17.33
N ASP A 297 -13.97 -12.95 -16.94
CA ASP A 297 -14.57 -12.75 -15.63
C ASP A 297 -13.98 -13.76 -14.65
N LEU A 298 -13.18 -13.25 -13.71
CA LEU A 298 -12.48 -14.06 -12.71
C LEU A 298 -13.21 -13.95 -11.38
N GLU A 299 -13.35 -15.08 -10.68
CA GLU A 299 -13.95 -15.14 -9.34
C GLU A 299 -13.22 -16.16 -8.47
N TRP A 300 -12.82 -15.76 -7.25
CA TRP A 300 -12.15 -16.65 -6.31
C TRP A 300 -12.43 -16.27 -4.85
N PRO A 301 -12.39 -17.21 -3.90
CA PRO A 301 -12.38 -16.87 -2.48
C PRO A 301 -11.10 -16.10 -2.14
N SER A 302 -11.23 -14.87 -1.65
CA SER A 302 -10.10 -14.07 -1.18
C SER A 302 -9.48 -14.65 0.09
N ALA A 303 -8.26 -14.23 0.42
CA ALA A 303 -7.63 -14.61 1.69
C ALA A 303 -8.48 -14.14 2.89
N GLY A 304 -9.02 -12.92 2.81
CA GLY A 304 -9.93 -12.34 3.79
C GLY A 304 -11.23 -13.12 3.97
N ALA A 305 -11.83 -13.64 2.89
CA ALA A 305 -13.00 -14.49 2.97
C ALA A 305 -12.73 -15.78 3.76
N ILE A 306 -11.60 -16.43 3.49
CA ILE A 306 -11.16 -17.65 4.19
C ILE A 306 -10.86 -17.35 5.67
N VAL A 307 -10.06 -16.30 5.94
CA VAL A 307 -9.67 -15.90 7.29
C VAL A 307 -10.90 -15.48 8.11
N SER A 308 -11.82 -14.72 7.52
CA SER A 308 -13.07 -14.29 8.17
C SER A 308 -13.97 -15.48 8.51
N ALA A 309 -14.02 -16.52 7.67
CA ALA A 309 -14.79 -17.74 7.97
C ALA A 309 -14.25 -18.49 9.20
N VAL A 310 -12.92 -18.48 9.39
CA VAL A 310 -12.26 -19.16 10.51
C VAL A 310 -12.29 -18.32 11.80
N LEU A 311 -11.99 -17.03 11.70
CA LEU A 311 -11.82 -16.14 12.86
C LEU A 311 -13.08 -15.36 13.25
N LYS A 312 -14.08 -15.28 12.37
CA LYS A 312 -15.34 -14.56 12.59
C LYS A 312 -15.09 -13.13 13.07
N ASP A 313 -15.69 -12.73 14.19
CA ASP A 313 -15.63 -11.38 14.75
C ASP A 313 -14.24 -10.96 15.22
N ARG A 314 -13.26 -11.89 15.27
CA ARG A 314 -11.85 -11.58 15.56
C ARG A 314 -11.10 -11.04 14.35
N TYR A 315 -11.70 -11.08 13.16
CA TYR A 315 -11.20 -10.50 11.93
C TYR A 315 -12.03 -9.26 11.56
N ALA A 316 -11.39 -8.10 11.58
CA ALA A 316 -11.97 -6.86 11.08
C ALA A 316 -11.25 -6.42 9.81
N VAL A 317 -11.96 -5.81 8.86
CA VAL A 317 -11.37 -5.29 7.62
C VAL A 317 -11.80 -3.85 7.34
N ILE A 318 -10.80 -3.02 7.06
CA ILE A 318 -10.93 -1.66 6.56
C ILE A 318 -10.46 -1.69 5.10
N VAL A 319 -11.34 -1.40 4.14
CA VAL A 319 -10.95 -1.34 2.72
C VAL A 319 -10.57 0.08 2.32
N GLY A 320 -9.58 0.23 1.45
CA GLY A 320 -9.15 1.52 0.96
C GLY A 320 -10.01 2.00 -0.22
N SER A 321 -10.14 3.31 -0.37
CA SER A 321 -10.86 3.94 -1.49
C SER A 321 -10.15 5.24 -1.86
N LEU A 322 -10.09 5.57 -3.15
CA LEU A 322 -9.33 6.71 -3.65
C LEU A 322 -10.26 7.62 -4.46
N GLY A 323 -10.37 8.89 -4.06
CA GLY A 323 -11.13 9.87 -4.81
C GLY A 323 -10.49 10.11 -6.16
N SER A 324 -9.22 10.48 -6.16
CA SER A 324 -8.47 10.79 -7.37
C SER A 324 -6.98 10.73 -7.08
N SER A 325 -6.10 10.73 -8.09
CA SER A 325 -4.64 10.62 -7.87
C SER A 325 -3.85 11.08 -9.09
N ALA A 326 -2.89 11.99 -8.83
CA ALA A 326 -1.91 12.44 -9.81
C ALA A 326 -1.05 11.28 -10.32
N ALA A 327 -0.58 10.46 -9.38
CA ALA A 327 0.37 9.37 -9.63
C ALA A 327 -0.23 8.31 -10.57
N LEU A 328 -1.56 8.16 -10.53
CA LEU A 328 -2.30 7.22 -11.36
C LEU A 328 -2.95 7.88 -12.59
N GLY A 329 -2.86 9.21 -12.74
CA GLY A 329 -3.67 9.94 -13.72
C GLY A 329 -5.18 9.73 -13.51
N LEU A 330 -5.61 9.50 -12.28
CA LEU A 330 -6.99 9.23 -11.91
C LEU A 330 -7.71 10.54 -11.58
N GLY A 331 -8.70 10.92 -12.40
CA GLY A 331 -9.47 12.13 -12.23
C GLY A 331 -10.44 12.09 -11.04
N PRO A 332 -11.10 13.22 -10.71
CA PRO A 332 -12.14 13.27 -9.68
C PRO A 332 -13.28 12.30 -10.02
N PRO A 333 -13.85 11.62 -9.01
CA PRO A 333 -14.92 10.67 -9.24
C PRO A 333 -16.25 11.41 -9.51
N ALA A 334 -17.16 10.80 -10.26
CA ALA A 334 -18.49 11.37 -10.47
C ALA A 334 -19.31 11.39 -9.16
N ASP A 335 -20.13 12.42 -8.94
CA ASP A 335 -20.96 12.59 -7.72
C ASP A 335 -21.86 11.38 -7.42
N GLY A 336 -22.32 10.66 -8.46
CA GLY A 336 -23.16 9.46 -8.33
C GLY A 336 -22.39 8.17 -8.01
N SER A 337 -21.06 8.22 -7.94
CA SER A 337 -20.23 7.06 -7.63
C SER A 337 -20.03 6.86 -6.12
N PHE A 338 -19.61 5.65 -5.72
CA PHE A 338 -19.23 5.38 -4.33
C PHE A 338 -18.15 6.35 -3.84
N GLU A 339 -17.09 6.56 -4.63
CA GLU A 339 -16.02 7.50 -4.33
C GLU A 339 -16.52 8.96 -4.28
N GLY A 340 -17.41 9.39 -5.18
CA GLY A 340 -17.98 10.75 -5.16
C GLY A 340 -18.80 11.02 -3.89
N ALA A 341 -19.58 10.04 -3.45
CA ALA A 341 -20.28 10.11 -2.17
C ALA A 341 -19.33 10.15 -0.95
N LEU A 342 -18.10 9.66 -1.10
CA LEU A 342 -17.06 9.75 -0.06
C LEU A 342 -16.34 11.11 -0.09
N CYS A 343 -16.00 11.63 -1.27
CA CYS A 343 -15.37 12.95 -1.44
C CYS A 343 -16.25 14.10 -0.92
N SER A 344 -17.57 14.02 -1.09
CA SER A 344 -18.52 15.05 -0.62
C SER A 344 -18.62 15.15 0.91
N ARG A 345 -17.96 14.27 1.67
CA ARG A 345 -17.97 14.26 3.14
C ARG A 345 -16.80 15.05 3.71
N ALA A 346 -17.08 15.88 4.71
CA ALA A 346 -16.03 16.61 5.44
C ALA A 346 -15.23 15.69 6.39
N GLY A 347 -13.96 15.40 6.06
CA GLY A 347 -12.97 14.82 6.99
C GLY A 347 -11.97 13.86 6.34
N HIS A 348 -10.74 13.81 6.89
CA HIS A 348 -9.68 12.89 6.46
C HIS A 348 -9.60 11.67 7.41
N GLY A 349 -9.71 10.46 6.85
CA GLY A 349 -9.47 9.17 7.51
C GLY A 349 -10.67 8.20 7.47
N PRO A 350 -10.62 7.08 8.22
CA PRO A 350 -11.51 5.94 8.05
C PRO A 350 -12.94 6.24 8.45
N LEU A 351 -13.87 5.82 7.60
CA LEU A 351 -15.31 5.87 7.80
C LEU A 351 -15.78 4.51 8.31
N PHE A 352 -16.03 4.45 9.62
CA PHE A 352 -16.69 3.33 10.29
C PHE A 352 -18.22 3.50 10.20
N THR A 353 -18.77 3.51 8.99
CA THR A 353 -20.23 3.57 8.73
C THR A 353 -20.62 2.64 7.57
N GLN A 354 -21.92 2.45 7.34
CA GLN A 354 -22.42 1.72 6.17
C GLN A 354 -21.82 2.28 4.87
N ALA A 355 -21.58 1.39 3.91
CA ALA A 355 -21.05 1.76 2.59
C ALA A 355 -21.87 2.91 1.98
N PRO A 356 -21.22 3.88 1.33
CA PRO A 356 -21.90 4.99 0.69
C PRO A 356 -22.90 4.49 -0.36
N GLN A 357 -23.97 5.25 -0.61
CA GLN A 357 -24.82 5.00 -1.77
C GLN A 357 -24.13 5.51 -3.03
N GLY A 358 -24.18 4.74 -4.12
CA GLY A 358 -23.60 5.12 -5.40
C GLY A 358 -23.47 3.94 -6.35
N THR A 359 -22.79 4.18 -7.47
CA THR A 359 -22.37 3.14 -8.42
C THR A 359 -20.85 3.04 -8.48
N THR A 360 -20.33 1.93 -8.99
CA THR A 360 -18.91 1.83 -9.33
C THR A 360 -18.55 2.90 -10.37
N ARG A 361 -17.47 3.64 -10.14
CA ARG A 361 -16.98 4.63 -11.11
C ARG A 361 -16.46 3.95 -12.38
N THR A 362 -16.68 4.60 -13.52
CA THR A 362 -16.46 4.02 -14.86
C THR A 362 -15.33 4.70 -15.64
N ASP A 363 -14.68 5.69 -15.03
CA ASP A 363 -13.61 6.50 -15.63
C ASP A 363 -12.21 5.87 -15.45
N VAL A 364 -12.14 4.68 -14.84
CA VAL A 364 -10.91 3.94 -14.55
C VAL A 364 -10.44 3.19 -15.79
N THR A 365 -9.14 3.20 -16.06
CA THR A 365 -8.51 2.37 -17.09
C THR A 365 -7.64 1.25 -16.49
N PRO A 366 -7.47 0.10 -17.18
CA PRO A 366 -6.65 -1.00 -16.65
C PRO A 366 -5.20 -0.62 -16.31
N GLU A 367 -4.63 0.33 -17.04
CA GLU A 367 -3.24 0.81 -16.86
C GLU A 367 -3.02 1.48 -15.51
N GLN A 368 -4.08 2.06 -14.94
CA GLN A 368 -4.03 2.74 -13.64
C GLN A 368 -3.90 1.73 -12.49
N GLN A 369 -4.20 0.45 -12.72
CA GLN A 369 -4.20 -0.60 -11.70
C GLN A 369 -4.97 -0.18 -10.43
N TYR A 370 -6.04 0.59 -10.63
CA TYR A 370 -6.94 1.06 -9.60
C TYR A 370 -8.22 0.23 -9.63
N PHE A 371 -8.65 -0.20 -8.45
CA PHE A 371 -9.83 -1.04 -8.28
C PHE A 371 -10.88 -0.28 -7.47
N PRO A 372 -11.89 0.30 -8.14
CA PRO A 372 -12.91 1.09 -7.47
C PRO A 372 -13.77 0.25 -6.54
N LEU A 373 -14.46 0.92 -5.62
CA LEU A 373 -15.48 0.28 -4.82
C LEU A 373 -16.62 -0.24 -5.71
N ASP A 374 -17.22 -1.34 -5.28
CA ASP A 374 -18.41 -1.91 -5.90
C ASP A 374 -19.49 -2.22 -4.85
N ALA A 375 -20.68 -2.57 -5.33
CA ALA A 375 -21.82 -2.87 -4.47
C ALA A 375 -21.65 -4.16 -3.65
N GLU A 376 -20.67 -4.99 -3.98
CA GLU A 376 -20.45 -6.29 -3.37
C GLU A 376 -19.44 -6.24 -2.23
N ILE A 377 -18.65 -5.15 -2.13
CA ILE A 377 -17.59 -5.05 -1.13
C ILE A 377 -18.14 -5.17 0.29
N GLN A 378 -17.63 -6.16 1.03
CA GLN A 378 -17.98 -6.38 2.43
C GLN A 378 -16.82 -6.01 3.34
N ALA A 379 -16.96 -4.85 3.99
CA ALA A 379 -15.98 -4.33 4.94
C ALA A 379 -16.62 -3.79 6.23
N ASP A 380 -15.84 -3.67 7.30
CA ASP A 380 -16.29 -3.00 8.54
C ASP A 380 -16.15 -1.48 8.45
N ALA A 381 -15.22 -1.00 7.64
CA ALA A 381 -14.98 0.42 7.42
C ALA A 381 -14.34 0.67 6.06
N ILE A 382 -14.41 1.91 5.60
CA ILE A 382 -13.76 2.38 4.38
C ILE A 382 -12.75 3.47 4.74
N TRP A 383 -11.48 3.27 4.40
CA TRP A 383 -10.46 4.31 4.46
C TRP A 383 -10.40 5.05 3.12
N HIS A 384 -11.12 6.16 3.03
CA HIS A 384 -11.11 6.98 1.82
C HIS A 384 -9.98 8.01 1.85
N VAL A 385 -9.25 8.09 0.74
CA VAL A 385 -8.18 9.04 0.48
C VAL A 385 -8.64 9.91 -0.68
N ASP A 386 -8.98 11.17 -0.42
CA ASP A 386 -9.39 12.11 -1.47
C ASP A 386 -8.17 12.87 -1.97
N LEU A 387 -7.78 12.66 -3.24
CA LEU A 387 -6.49 13.11 -3.76
C LEU A 387 -6.50 13.61 -5.22
N PHE A 388 -7.32 14.59 -5.65
CA PHE A 388 -6.96 15.35 -6.87
C PHE A 388 -7.59 16.74 -7.08
N PRO A 389 -6.76 17.72 -7.49
CA PRO A 389 -5.29 17.73 -7.42
C PRO A 389 -4.92 18.26 -6.04
N PRO A 390 -4.43 17.43 -5.10
CA PRO A 390 -4.91 17.66 -3.75
C PRO A 390 -3.99 18.62 -3.03
N ALA A 391 -4.48 19.85 -3.00
CA ALA A 391 -4.00 21.02 -2.28
C ALA A 391 -2.89 21.87 -2.96
N ALA A 392 -2.05 21.38 -3.88
CA ALA A 392 -1.11 22.28 -4.60
C ALA A 392 -1.81 23.09 -5.71
N ALA A 393 -2.37 22.42 -6.73
CA ALA A 393 -3.05 23.10 -7.83
C ALA A 393 -4.37 23.75 -7.36
N ALA A 394 -5.13 23.13 -6.45
CA ALA A 394 -6.30 23.78 -5.86
C ALA A 394 -5.92 25.04 -5.04
N LEU A 395 -4.77 25.05 -4.38
CA LEU A 395 -4.26 26.26 -3.73
C LEU A 395 -3.75 27.26 -4.77
N ALA A 396 -3.12 26.81 -5.86
CA ALA A 396 -2.71 27.65 -6.96
C ALA A 396 -3.91 28.38 -7.58
N ASP A 397 -5.00 27.67 -7.88
CA ASP A 397 -6.26 28.23 -8.39
C ASP A 397 -6.82 29.27 -7.41
N ARG A 398 -6.87 28.96 -6.11
CA ARG A 398 -7.31 29.90 -5.07
C ARG A 398 -6.44 31.16 -4.97
N ILE A 399 -5.13 31.04 -5.18
CA ILE A 399 -4.23 32.19 -5.22
C ILE A 399 -4.46 33.00 -6.51
N GLN A 400 -4.67 32.31 -7.63
CA GLN A 400 -4.92 32.90 -8.95
C GLN A 400 -6.25 33.67 -9.01
N GLU A 401 -7.24 33.28 -8.19
CA GLU A 401 -8.52 34.00 -8.02
C GLU A 401 -8.38 35.34 -7.27
N LEU A 402 -7.26 35.59 -6.60
CA LEU A 402 -7.05 36.86 -5.92
C LEU A 402 -6.94 38.02 -6.94
N PRO A 403 -7.48 39.22 -6.63
CA PRO A 403 -7.48 40.33 -7.57
C PRO A 403 -6.07 40.71 -8.05
N GLY A 404 -5.91 40.73 -9.38
CA GLY A 404 -4.68 41.18 -10.03
C GLY A 404 -3.50 40.23 -9.90
N VAL A 405 -3.74 38.94 -9.61
CA VAL A 405 -2.68 37.92 -9.59
C VAL A 405 -2.42 37.34 -10.98
N GLU A 406 -1.16 37.24 -11.36
CA GLU A 406 -0.72 36.41 -12.49
C GLU A 406 0.22 35.31 -11.96
N SER A 407 0.06 34.09 -12.47
CA SER A 407 0.93 32.96 -12.16
C SER A 407 1.91 32.66 -13.31
N GLN A 408 3.07 32.15 -12.96
CA GLN A 408 4.00 31.52 -13.89
C GLN A 408 4.36 30.13 -13.36
N GLN A 409 4.22 29.11 -14.20
CA GLN A 409 4.70 27.76 -13.90
C GLN A 409 6.11 27.61 -14.49
N SER A 410 7.02 26.96 -13.77
CA SER A 410 8.35 26.65 -14.28
C SER A 410 8.32 25.49 -15.27
N GLY A 411 9.10 25.62 -16.34
CA GLY A 411 9.14 24.63 -17.41
C GLY A 411 10.26 24.90 -18.42
N PRO A 412 10.46 24.00 -19.39
CA PRO A 412 11.54 24.08 -20.38
C PRO A 412 11.55 25.40 -21.17
N GLU A 413 10.38 26.01 -21.39
CA GLU A 413 10.20 27.28 -22.08
C GLU A 413 10.84 28.47 -21.35
N LEU A 414 11.13 28.34 -20.05
CA LEU A 414 11.82 29.34 -19.24
C LEU A 414 13.32 29.07 -19.07
N GLY A 415 13.85 28.00 -19.69
CA GLY A 415 15.27 27.64 -19.62
C GLY A 415 15.74 27.22 -18.23
N VAL A 416 14.81 26.78 -17.37
CA VAL A 416 15.13 26.23 -16.04
C VAL A 416 15.46 24.73 -16.15
N PRO A 417 16.38 24.20 -15.32
CA PRO A 417 16.69 22.77 -15.31
C PRO A 417 15.47 21.93 -14.90
N ASP A 418 15.39 20.70 -15.43
CA ASP A 418 14.27 19.76 -15.25
C ASP A 418 13.88 19.53 -13.77
N ILE A 419 14.87 19.57 -12.87
CA ILE A 419 14.67 19.42 -11.42
C ILE A 419 13.80 20.52 -10.79
N ALA A 420 13.60 21.64 -11.49
CA ALA A 420 12.83 22.78 -11.00
C ALA A 420 11.58 23.04 -11.84
N TRP A 421 11.12 22.06 -12.64
CA TRP A 421 9.87 22.17 -13.41
C TRP A 421 8.64 22.01 -12.51
N ASP A 422 7.50 22.50 -13.01
CA ASP A 422 6.16 22.40 -12.41
C ASP A 422 5.91 23.21 -11.12
N ASP A 423 6.88 24.00 -10.66
CA ASP A 423 6.72 24.93 -9.54
C ASP A 423 5.92 26.18 -9.95
N TRP A 424 5.10 26.69 -9.03
CA TRP A 424 4.23 27.84 -9.26
C TRP A 424 4.78 29.10 -8.60
N PHE A 425 4.75 30.22 -9.32
CA PHE A 425 5.14 31.53 -8.85
C PHE A 425 3.99 32.52 -9.05
N PHE A 426 3.58 33.23 -7.99
CA PHE A 426 2.44 34.16 -8.02
C PHE A 426 2.88 35.61 -7.83
N PHE A 427 2.40 36.48 -8.72
CA PHE A 427 2.78 37.88 -8.80
C PHE A 427 1.56 38.79 -8.75
N ASN A 428 1.75 40.02 -8.29
CA ASN A 428 0.75 41.08 -8.45
C ASN A 428 0.99 41.81 -9.78
N GLY A 429 0.24 41.43 -10.81
CA GLY A 429 0.47 41.82 -12.19
C GLY A 429 1.54 40.94 -12.86
N LYS A 430 2.13 41.45 -13.94
CA LYS A 430 3.00 40.69 -14.83
C LYS A 430 4.11 39.91 -14.09
N PRO A 431 4.39 38.64 -14.47
CA PRO A 431 5.49 37.86 -13.94
C PRO A 431 6.83 38.60 -13.97
N GLY A 432 7.58 38.47 -12.88
CA GLY A 432 8.83 39.21 -12.67
C GLY A 432 9.76 38.51 -11.68
N LYS A 433 10.65 39.26 -11.03
CA LYS A 433 11.66 38.70 -10.11
C LYS A 433 11.19 38.45 -8.69
N HIS A 434 10.00 38.95 -8.32
CA HIS A 434 9.57 39.05 -6.92
C HIS A 434 8.14 38.53 -6.74
N PRO A 435 7.95 37.19 -6.73
CA PRO A 435 6.67 36.60 -6.38
C PRO A 435 6.32 36.90 -4.93
N PHE A 436 5.04 36.99 -4.61
CA PHE A 436 4.57 37.11 -3.22
C PHE A 436 4.24 35.75 -2.59
N ALA A 437 4.01 34.73 -3.43
CA ALA A 437 3.81 33.35 -3.03
C ALA A 437 4.46 32.40 -4.04
N THR A 438 4.90 31.23 -3.59
CA THR A 438 5.30 30.12 -4.47
C THR A 438 4.77 28.79 -3.95
N ILE A 439 4.55 27.85 -4.85
CA ILE A 439 4.29 26.44 -4.53
C ILE A 439 5.37 25.62 -5.21
N VAL A 440 6.18 24.92 -4.42
CA VAL A 440 7.30 24.12 -4.91
C VAL A 440 7.12 22.65 -4.52
N SER A 441 7.53 21.73 -5.39
CA SER A 441 7.29 20.29 -5.22
C SER A 441 8.53 19.40 -5.29
N HIS A 442 9.70 20.00 -5.41
CA HIS A 442 10.98 19.29 -5.53
C HIS A 442 12.05 19.92 -4.64
N ASP A 443 13.01 19.11 -4.19
CA ASP A 443 14.19 19.61 -3.51
C ASP A 443 15.23 20.08 -4.53
N ILE A 444 15.99 21.12 -4.17
CA ILE A 444 17.15 21.57 -4.94
C ILE A 444 18.42 21.18 -4.18
N PRO A 445 19.14 20.11 -4.58
CA PRO A 445 20.28 19.59 -3.83
C PRO A 445 21.34 20.65 -3.53
N GLY A 446 21.72 20.77 -2.25
CA GLY A 446 22.72 21.74 -1.78
C GLY A 446 22.22 23.19 -1.69
N PHE A 447 20.94 23.43 -1.96
CA PHE A 447 20.33 24.75 -1.85
C PHE A 447 19.05 24.74 -1.00
N ASP A 448 18.02 24.02 -1.46
CA ASP A 448 16.70 23.97 -0.83
C ASP A 448 16.21 22.53 -0.75
N ASP A 449 16.83 21.76 0.15
CA ASP A 449 16.62 20.31 0.31
C ASP A 449 16.18 19.90 1.73
N ARG A 450 16.07 20.87 2.65
CA ARG A 450 15.71 20.59 4.06
C ARG A 450 14.23 20.29 4.28
N SER A 451 13.38 20.54 3.28
CA SER A 451 11.93 20.29 3.36
C SER A 451 11.56 18.88 2.90
N GLU A 452 12.50 18.13 2.32
CA GLU A 452 12.30 16.77 1.81
C GLU A 452 11.13 16.72 0.81
N LEU A 453 11.09 17.59 -0.19
CA LEU A 453 9.96 17.71 -1.11
C LEU A 453 9.91 16.59 -2.17
N ASP A 454 11.01 15.89 -2.45
CA ASP A 454 11.07 14.78 -3.42
C ASP A 454 10.25 13.53 -3.03
N ARG A 455 9.36 13.68 -2.04
CA ARG A 455 8.38 12.70 -1.61
C ARG A 455 7.10 12.88 -2.44
N SER A 456 6.57 11.78 -2.97
CA SER A 456 5.33 11.80 -3.78
C SER A 456 4.15 12.46 -3.04
N GLY A 457 3.56 13.48 -3.69
CA GLY A 457 2.41 14.25 -3.21
C GLY A 457 2.75 15.34 -2.18
N VAL A 458 4.04 15.62 -1.97
CA VAL A 458 4.50 16.65 -1.05
C VAL A 458 4.78 17.95 -1.81
N TYR A 459 4.33 19.06 -1.25
CA TYR A 459 4.60 20.38 -1.78
C TYR A 459 4.70 21.39 -0.63
N ARG A 460 5.35 22.52 -0.89
CA ARG A 460 5.52 23.59 0.08
C ARG A 460 4.95 24.89 -0.46
N LEU A 461 4.01 25.48 0.30
CA LEU A 461 3.60 26.86 0.07
C LEU A 461 4.58 27.80 0.77
N ASN A 462 5.07 28.78 0.04
CA ASN A 462 5.96 29.83 0.54
C ASN A 462 5.27 31.19 0.41
N LEU A 463 5.39 32.03 1.43
CA LEU A 463 4.76 33.36 1.48
C LEU A 463 5.75 34.44 1.93
N ASP A 464 5.74 35.58 1.23
CA ASP A 464 6.46 36.79 1.66
C ASP A 464 5.65 37.57 2.70
N LEU A 465 5.98 37.39 3.98
CA LEU A 465 5.24 38.01 5.08
C LEU A 465 5.70 39.43 5.42
N GLY A 466 6.95 39.77 5.10
CA GLY A 466 7.62 40.94 5.64
C GLY A 466 7.93 40.83 7.15
N ARG A 467 8.76 41.74 7.66
CA ARG A 467 9.39 41.62 9.00
C ARG A 467 8.39 41.57 10.15
N ASP A 468 7.34 42.39 10.10
CA ASP A 468 6.43 42.55 11.23
C ASP A 468 5.53 41.32 11.42
N GLU A 469 5.02 40.77 10.33
CA GLU A 469 4.18 39.57 10.38
C GLU A 469 5.03 38.31 10.65
N PHE A 470 6.26 38.25 10.13
CA PHE A 470 7.21 37.20 10.49
C PHE A 470 7.47 37.15 12.01
N ARG A 471 7.73 38.31 12.63
CA ARG A 471 7.93 38.43 14.08
C ARG A 471 6.71 38.00 14.87
N ARG A 472 5.52 38.40 14.41
CA ARG A 472 4.25 38.03 15.04
C ARG A 472 4.03 36.51 14.99
N LEU A 473 4.34 35.88 13.85
CA LEU A 473 4.07 34.46 13.63
C LEU A 473 5.05 33.56 14.41
N PHE A 474 6.34 33.91 14.45
CA PHE A 474 7.37 33.03 15.03
C PHE A 474 7.88 33.47 16.40
N GLY A 475 7.52 34.66 16.87
CA GLY A 475 7.97 35.21 18.16
C GLY A 475 9.41 35.74 18.16
N TYR A 476 10.07 35.78 17.00
CA TYR A 476 11.43 36.31 16.83
C TYR A 476 11.60 36.91 15.42
N GLY A 477 12.61 37.75 15.23
CA GLY A 477 12.86 38.43 13.96
C GLY A 477 13.62 37.59 12.92
N PRO A 478 13.51 37.92 11.62
CA PRO A 478 14.28 37.24 10.58
C PRO A 478 15.80 37.35 10.78
N GLU A 479 16.28 38.38 11.47
CA GLU A 479 17.66 38.55 11.91
C GLU A 479 18.15 37.44 12.87
N GLU A 480 17.25 36.83 13.63
CA GLU A 480 17.57 35.74 14.57
C GLU A 480 17.47 34.35 13.93
N PHE A 481 16.90 34.24 12.72
CA PHE A 481 16.62 32.95 12.07
C PHE A 481 17.89 32.10 11.91
N LYS A 482 19.01 32.70 11.51
CA LYS A 482 20.26 31.98 11.26
C LYS A 482 20.75 31.20 12.50
N ALA A 483 20.55 31.74 13.70
CA ALA A 483 20.95 31.09 14.95
C ALA A 483 19.98 29.97 15.38
N ARG A 484 18.75 29.96 14.85
CA ARG A 484 17.68 29.03 15.22
C ARG A 484 17.45 27.94 14.16
N ARG A 485 17.97 28.14 12.94
CA ARG A 485 17.73 27.31 11.75
C ARG A 485 17.95 25.82 12.00
N ASP A 486 18.97 25.44 12.74
CA ASP A 486 19.34 24.02 12.91
C ASP A 486 18.43 23.28 13.90
N ALA A 487 17.65 24.00 14.71
CA ALA A 487 16.65 23.42 15.60
C ALA A 487 15.26 23.28 14.95
N ILE A 488 15.08 23.72 13.70
CA ILE A 488 13.79 23.71 13.00
C ILE A 488 13.71 22.48 12.09
N ASP A 489 12.62 21.72 12.25
CA ASP A 489 12.19 20.71 11.30
C ASP A 489 11.41 21.38 10.17
N PHE A 490 12.02 21.48 8.99
CA PHE A 490 11.43 22.10 7.80
C PHE A 490 10.56 21.13 6.98
N ALA A 491 10.58 19.84 7.30
CA ALA A 491 9.78 18.81 6.63
C ALA A 491 8.42 18.59 7.30
N ARG A 492 8.14 19.29 8.40
CA ARG A 492 6.92 19.17 9.19
C ARG A 492 5.68 19.65 8.44
N PHE A 493 4.65 18.81 8.43
CA PHE A 493 3.38 19.06 7.76
C PHE A 493 2.48 20.01 8.56
N ASP A 494 1.68 20.80 7.84
CA ASP A 494 0.56 21.58 8.39
C ASP A 494 0.97 22.49 9.57
N GLU A 495 2.15 23.10 9.45
CA GLU A 495 2.71 24.05 10.42
C GLU A 495 3.57 25.08 9.71
N PHE A 496 3.37 26.36 10.04
CA PHE A 496 4.25 27.41 9.52
C PHE A 496 5.59 27.37 10.24
N VAL A 497 6.65 27.39 9.44
CA VAL A 497 8.02 27.63 9.86
C VAL A 497 8.62 28.75 9.00
N PRO A 498 9.71 29.40 9.42
CA PRO A 498 10.47 30.23 8.50
C PRO A 498 10.91 29.43 7.28
N HIS A 499 11.02 30.06 6.12
CA HIS A 499 11.52 29.40 4.92
C HIS A 499 12.97 28.92 5.13
N PRO A 500 13.34 27.68 4.75
CA PRO A 500 14.66 27.09 5.03
C PRO A 500 15.83 27.89 4.45
N VAL A 501 15.66 28.44 3.24
CA VAL A 501 16.62 29.35 2.58
C VAL A 501 16.31 30.83 2.86
N TYR A 502 15.06 31.25 2.60
CA TYR A 502 14.68 32.66 2.58
C TYR A 502 14.16 33.25 3.90
N GLY A 503 14.33 32.54 5.03
CA GLY A 503 13.85 33.01 6.33
C GLY A 503 14.44 34.35 6.77
N THR A 504 15.68 34.67 6.39
CA THR A 504 16.28 36.00 6.67
C THR A 504 15.67 37.13 5.84
N GLN A 505 14.99 36.81 4.74
CA GLN A 505 14.20 37.74 3.93
C GLN A 505 12.73 37.82 4.39
N SER A 506 12.39 37.25 5.55
CA SER A 506 11.02 37.23 6.11
C SER A 506 10.02 36.35 5.35
N TRP A 507 10.51 35.32 4.64
CA TRP A 507 9.65 34.31 4.04
C TRP A 507 9.26 33.24 5.07
N ALA A 508 8.00 32.81 5.02
CA ALA A 508 7.50 31.66 5.74
C ALA A 508 7.19 30.53 4.76
N SER A 509 7.24 29.30 5.25
CA SER A 509 6.91 28.10 4.49
C SER A 509 6.02 27.15 5.30
N ILE A 510 5.20 26.39 4.61
CA ILE A 510 4.37 25.32 5.18
C ILE A 510 4.31 24.17 4.19
N VAL A 511 4.63 22.96 4.66
CA VAL A 511 4.54 21.72 3.87
C VAL A 511 3.13 21.17 3.97
N ASN A 512 2.51 20.88 2.82
CA ASN A 512 1.14 20.37 2.67
C ASN A 512 0.14 20.99 3.69
N PRO A 513 -0.22 22.28 3.54
CA PRO A 513 -1.26 22.92 4.35
C PRO A 513 -2.50 22.04 4.54
N GLY A 514 -2.89 21.86 5.81
CA GLY A 514 -4.02 21.04 6.21
C GLY A 514 -5.03 21.82 7.07
N PRO A 515 -6.00 21.11 7.68
CA PRO A 515 -7.09 21.75 8.40
C PRO A 515 -6.67 22.60 9.60
N ARG A 516 -5.53 22.31 10.25
CA ARG A 516 -5.09 23.10 11.43
C ARG A 516 -4.58 24.47 11.03
N SER A 517 -3.98 24.60 9.85
CA SER A 517 -3.41 25.86 9.36
C SER A 517 -4.33 26.61 8.40
N ALA A 518 -5.47 26.04 7.97
CA ALA A 518 -6.33 26.60 6.94
C ALA A 518 -6.68 28.10 7.15
N GLU A 519 -7.16 28.49 8.34
CA GLU A 519 -7.46 29.89 8.65
C GLU A 519 -6.22 30.79 8.62
N HIS A 520 -5.08 30.29 9.09
CA HIS A 520 -3.81 31.01 9.06
C HIS A 520 -3.27 31.17 7.64
N VAL A 521 -3.40 30.14 6.80
CA VAL A 521 -3.03 30.18 5.39
C VAL A 521 -3.83 31.27 4.67
N ASP A 522 -5.15 31.28 4.85
CA ASP A 522 -6.02 32.29 4.22
C ASP A 522 -5.66 33.71 4.65
N ARG A 523 -5.41 33.91 5.95
CA ARG A 523 -5.02 35.20 6.50
C ARG A 523 -3.66 35.67 5.99
N LEU A 524 -2.66 34.79 6.03
CA LEU A 524 -1.28 35.12 5.64
C LEU A 524 -1.14 35.29 4.13
N LEU A 525 -1.89 34.54 3.33
CA LEU A 525 -1.92 34.69 1.89
C LEU A 525 -2.50 36.06 1.49
N LYS A 526 -3.64 36.46 2.08
CA LYS A 526 -4.23 37.80 1.88
C LYS A 526 -3.27 38.91 2.30
N HIS A 527 -2.54 38.71 3.39
CA HIS A 527 -1.51 39.63 3.87
C HIS A 527 -0.35 39.78 2.87
N ALA A 528 0.25 38.67 2.44
CA ALA A 528 1.34 38.66 1.46
C ALA A 528 0.93 39.33 0.13
N HIS A 529 -0.27 39.00 -0.36
CA HIS A 529 -0.87 39.60 -1.55
C HIS A 529 -1.02 41.13 -1.41
N THR A 530 -1.62 41.61 -0.32
CA THR A 530 -1.83 43.05 -0.05
C THR A 530 -0.50 43.80 0.08
N ARG A 531 0.47 43.21 0.78
CA ARG A 531 1.79 43.80 1.02
C ARG A 531 2.53 44.06 -0.29
N ASN A 532 2.54 43.05 -1.18
CA ASN A 532 3.26 43.14 -2.44
C ASN A 532 2.56 44.12 -3.41
N HIS A 533 1.22 44.18 -3.40
CA HIS A 533 0.42 45.18 -4.15
C HIS A 533 0.80 46.62 -3.81
N GLY A 534 1.06 46.91 -2.54
CA GLY A 534 1.50 48.23 -2.07
C GLY A 534 2.91 48.64 -2.52
N HIS A 535 3.76 47.68 -2.89
CA HIS A 535 5.11 47.95 -3.42
C HIS A 535 5.08 48.21 -4.93
N SER A 536 4.27 47.46 -5.69
CA SER A 536 4.12 47.65 -7.15
C SER A 536 3.53 49.01 -7.53
N ARG A 537 2.65 49.59 -6.70
CA ARG A 537 2.10 50.95 -6.91
C ARG A 537 3.08 52.09 -6.62
N LYS A 538 4.17 51.86 -5.89
CA LYS A 538 5.18 52.89 -5.58
C LYS A 538 6.32 52.93 -6.61
N GLY A 539 6.37 51.98 -7.54
CA GLY A 539 7.40 51.86 -8.57
C GLY A 539 6.90 52.01 -10.01
N ALA A 540 5.64 52.41 -10.21
CA ALA A 540 5.03 52.70 -11.51
C ALA A 540 4.99 54.21 -11.78
#